data_AF-A0A5C7KZR9-F1
#
_entry.id   AF-A0A5C7KZR9-F1
#
_cell.length_a   1.000
_cell.length_b   1.000
_cell.length_c   1.000
_cell.angle_alpha   90.00
_cell.angle_beta   90.00
_cell.angle_gamma   90.00
#
_symmetry.space_group_name_H-M   'P 1'
#
loop_
_entity.id
_entity.type
_entity.pdbx_description
1 polymer ?
#
loop_
_entity_poly.entity_id
_entity_poly.type
_entity_poly.pdbx_seq_one_letter_code
_entity_poly.pdbx_strand_id
1 'polypeptide(L)' 'MSAYFRRKKTCKFSSEGAAEIDYKDLATLKQYI' A
#
# COMPACT_ATOMS: atom_id res chain seq x y z
N MET A 1 -22.05 22.23 -4.89
CA MET A 1 -20.85 21.71 -5.57
C MET A 1 -20.11 20.80 -4.59
N SER A 2 -20.43 19.50 -4.54
CA SER A 2 -19.70 18.57 -3.67
C SER A 2 -18.29 18.40 -4.21
N ALA A 3 -17.28 18.60 -3.38
CA ALA A 3 -15.89 18.40 -3.78
C ALA A 3 -15.70 16.93 -4.15
N TYR A 4 -15.21 16.67 -5.36
CA TYR A 4 -14.83 15.32 -5.77
C TYR A 4 -13.58 14.88 -4.99
N PHE A 5 -13.76 14.20 -3.87
CA PHE A 5 -12.66 13.60 -3.12
C PHE A 5 -12.11 12.39 -3.90
N ARG A 6 -11.11 12.63 -4.73
CA ARG A 6 -10.36 11.54 -5.37
C ARG A 6 -9.34 11.00 -4.39
N ARG A 7 -9.39 9.69 -4.11
CA ARG A 7 -8.36 9.02 -3.32
C ARG A 7 -7.02 9.18 -4.05
N LYS A 8 -6.01 9.73 -3.38
CA LYS A 8 -4.66 9.84 -3.94
C LYS A 8 -4.11 8.42 -4.17
N LYS A 9 -3.41 8.20 -5.29
CA LYS A 9 -2.68 6.94 -5.53
C LYS A 9 -1.51 6.89 -4.55
N THR A 10 -1.51 5.89 -3.67
CA THR A 10 -0.47 5.70 -2.66
C THR A 10 -0.04 4.24 -2.64
N CYS A 11 1.26 3.99 -2.57
CA CYS A 11 1.79 2.66 -2.28
C CYS A 11 1.91 2.52 -0.76
N LYS A 12 1.20 1.56 -0.16
CA LYS A 12 1.25 1.32 1.29
C LYS A 12 2.67 0.94 1.74
N PHE A 13 3.36 0.09 0.98
CA PHE A 13 4.75 -0.31 1.26
C PHE A 13 5.72 0.88 1.31
N SER A 14 5.63 1.80 0.36
CA SER A 14 6.44 3.02 0.37
C SER A 14 6.04 4.00 1.48
N SER A 15 4.79 3.95 1.94
CA SER A 15 4.29 4.84 2.99
C SER A 15 4.70 4.35 4.39
N GLU A 16 4.89 3.05 4.57
CA GLU A 16 5.35 2.41 5.81
C GLU A 16 6.89 2.34 5.91
N GLY A 17 7.60 2.84 4.89
CA GLY A 17 9.06 2.86 4.85
C GLY A 17 9.68 1.49 4.59
N ALA A 18 8.96 0.55 3.97
CA ALA A 18 9.52 -0.74 3.56
C ALA A 18 10.55 -0.52 2.45
N ALA A 19 11.84 -0.71 2.78
CA ALA A 19 12.96 -0.54 1.86
C ALA A 19 13.08 -1.70 0.85
N GLU A 20 12.75 -2.93 1.29
CA GLU A 20 12.70 -4.13 0.47
C GLU A 20 11.49 -4.99 0.89
N ILE A 21 10.89 -5.70 -0.07
CA ILE A 21 9.80 -6.66 0.15
C ILE A 21 10.30 -8.00 -0.36
N ASP A 22 10.35 -9.01 0.51
CA ASP A 22 10.68 -10.38 0.11
C ASP A 22 9.37 -11.18 -0.09
N TYR A 23 9.37 -12.13 -1.02
CA TYR A 23 8.26 -13.08 -1.20
C TYR A 23 8.02 -13.95 0.04
N LYS A 24 9.00 -13.99 0.96
CA LYS A 24 8.88 -14.66 2.26
C LYS A 24 8.05 -13.90 3.28
N ASP A 25 7.73 -12.61 3.03
CA ASP A 25 6.88 -11.79 3.90
C ASP A 25 5.39 -12.14 3.72
N LEU A 26 5.06 -13.41 3.90
CA LEU A 26 3.73 -13.97 3.66
C LEU A 26 2.65 -13.29 4.52
N ALA A 27 3.00 -12.81 5.72
CA ALA A 27 2.06 -12.12 6.59
C ALA A 27 1.59 -10.77 6.02
N THR A 28 2.47 -10.03 5.33
CA THR A 28 2.14 -8.75 4.71
C THR A 28 1.50 -8.99 3.34
N LEU A 29 2.07 -9.89 2.53
CA LEU A 29 1.62 -10.19 1.18
C LEU A 29 0.22 -10.83 1.12
N LYS A 30 -0.16 -11.64 2.13
CA LYS A 30 -1.50 -12.23 2.23
C LYS A 30 -2.62 -11.19 2.27
N GLN A 31 -2.33 -9.94 2.66
CA GLN A 31 -3.32 -8.86 2.69
C GLN A 31 -3.61 -8.25 1.31
N TYR A 32 -2.81 -8.60 0.30
CA TYR A 32 -2.85 -8.02 -1.05
C TYR A 32 -3.08 -9.06 -2.16
N ILE A 33 -3.49 -10.27 -1.79
CA ILE A 33 -4.02 -11.31 -2.69
C ILE A 33 -5.54 -11.17 -2.75
#